data_AF-E5G5I6-F1
#
_entry.id   AF-E5G5I6-F1
#
_cell.length_a   1.000
_cell.length_b   1.000
_cell.length_c   1.000
_cell.angle_alpha   90.00
_cell.angle_beta   90.00
_cell.angle_gamma   90.00
#
_symmetry.space_group_name_H-M   'P 1'
#
loop_
_entity.id
_entity.type
_entity.pdbx_description
1 polymer ?
#
loop_
_entity_poly.entity_id
_entity_poly.type
_entity_poly.pdbx_seq_one_letter_code
_entity_poly.pdbx_strand_id
1 'polypeptide(L)' 'MKPRTQHKRRHTAQLKSTHSHNSNSTENDSGSLFVLDMLVDNDWRHLVLSHKTAQKLIQRTQHRGYTLEPYDNR' A
#
# COMPACT_ATOMS: atom_id res chain seq x y z
N MET A 1 -59.14 3.71 13.93
CA MET A 1 -58.15 3.15 12.96
C MET A 1 -56.79 3.73 13.31
N LYS A 2 -55.72 2.93 13.30
CA LYS A 2 -54.38 3.25 13.88
C LYS A 2 -53.52 4.09 12.91
N PRO A 3 -52.73 5.08 13.37
CA PRO A 3 -51.74 5.76 12.53
C PRO A 3 -50.48 4.89 12.38
N ARG A 4 -49.98 4.77 11.15
CA ARG A 4 -48.81 3.97 10.77
C ARG A 4 -47.55 4.82 10.89
N THR A 5 -46.83 4.68 12.00
CA THR A 5 -45.53 5.32 12.23
C THR A 5 -44.47 4.70 11.31
N GLN A 6 -43.96 5.45 10.33
CA GLN A 6 -42.79 5.06 9.55
C GLN A 6 -41.51 5.49 10.26
N HIS A 7 -40.86 4.55 10.95
CA HIS A 7 -39.49 4.72 11.41
C HIS A 7 -38.54 4.73 10.20
N LYS A 8 -37.91 5.88 9.93
CA LYS A 8 -36.83 6.01 8.95
C LYS A 8 -35.56 5.40 9.55
N ARG A 9 -35.35 4.09 9.32
CA ARG A 9 -34.11 3.40 9.70
C ARG A 9 -32.95 3.99 8.90
N ARG A 10 -32.11 4.76 9.59
CA ARG A 10 -30.76 5.13 9.14
C ARG A 10 -29.93 3.85 9.05
N HIS A 11 -29.58 3.43 7.84
CA HIS A 11 -28.48 2.50 7.63
C HIS A 11 -27.25 3.33 7.28
N THR A 12 -26.42 3.56 8.30
CA THR A 12 -25.02 3.93 8.15
C THR A 12 -24.33 2.85 7.32
N ALA A 13 -23.87 3.21 6.13
CA ALA A 13 -22.99 2.38 5.34
C ALA A 13 -21.66 2.24 6.10
N GLN A 14 -21.50 1.15 6.86
CA GLN A 14 -20.17 0.74 7.30
C GLN A 14 -19.42 0.25 6.05
N LEU A 15 -18.61 1.14 5.48
CA LEU A 15 -17.53 0.78 4.58
C LEU A 15 -16.51 -0.03 5.39
N LYS A 16 -16.74 -1.35 5.45
CA LYS A 16 -15.71 -2.33 5.77
C LYS A 16 -14.66 -2.25 4.67
N SER A 17 -13.65 -1.39 4.87
CA SER A 17 -12.41 -1.51 4.13
C SER A 17 -11.68 -2.73 4.68
N THR A 18 -11.99 -3.88 4.08
CA THR A 18 -11.26 -5.12 4.30
C THR A 18 -9.99 -5.04 3.47
N HIS A 19 -8.95 -4.39 3.97
CA HIS A 19 -7.57 -4.67 3.55
C HIS A 19 -6.77 -5.06 4.80
N SER A 20 -7.02 -6.28 5.25
CA SER A 20 -6.03 -7.07 5.97
C SER A 20 -4.84 -7.27 5.03
N HIS A 21 -3.84 -6.40 5.11
CA HIS A 21 -2.47 -6.78 4.78
C HIS A 21 -1.71 -6.88 6.09
N ASN A 22 -1.96 -7.98 6.79
CA ASN A 22 -1.06 -8.53 7.78
C ASN A 22 0.30 -8.74 7.09
N SER A 23 1.22 -7.82 7.31
CA SER A 23 2.59 -7.89 6.79
C SER A 23 3.53 -8.32 7.91
N ASN A 24 3.21 -9.43 8.59
CA ASN A 24 4.23 -10.20 9.30
C ASN A 24 4.95 -11.10 8.28
N SER A 25 5.61 -10.51 7.28
CA SER A 25 6.64 -11.22 6.51
C SER A 25 7.96 -10.99 7.24
N THR A 26 8.19 -11.87 8.21
CA THR A 26 9.48 -12.01 8.89
C THR A 26 10.34 -12.92 8.03
N GLU A 27 10.65 -12.48 6.83
CA GLU A 27 11.55 -13.20 5.92
C GLU A 27 12.92 -12.55 6.07
N ASN A 28 13.89 -13.35 6.49
CA ASN A 28 15.27 -12.95 6.61
C ASN A 28 15.81 -12.49 5.24
N ASP A 29 15.74 -11.18 4.96
CA ASP A 29 16.27 -10.49 3.77
C ASP A 29 17.81 -10.49 3.75
N SER A 30 18.42 -11.67 3.78
CA SER A 30 19.85 -11.87 3.62
C SER A 30 20.19 -11.95 2.12
N GLY A 31 20.01 -10.85 1.38
CA GLY A 31 20.65 -10.68 0.06
C GLY A 31 19.76 -10.38 -1.15
N SER A 32 18.43 -10.43 -1.03
CA SER A 32 17.54 -10.10 -2.16
C SER A 32 17.45 -8.59 -2.36
N LEU A 33 17.93 -8.13 -3.52
CA LEU A 33 17.79 -6.76 -3.97
C LEU A 33 16.49 -6.59 -4.77
N PHE A 34 15.96 -5.38 -4.78
CA PHE A 34 14.77 -4.99 -5.51
C PHE A 34 15.06 -3.70 -6.26
N VAL A 35 14.47 -3.60 -7.45
CA VAL A 35 14.39 -2.38 -8.23
C VAL A 35 13.17 -1.59 -7.77
N LEU A 36 13.39 -0.38 -7.29
CA LEU A 36 12.36 0.60 -6.98
C LEU A 36 12.41 1.70 -8.03
N ASP A 37 11.36 1.76 -8.86
CA ASP A 37 11.09 2.89 -9.73
C ASP A 37 10.03 3.76 -9.08
N MET A 38 10.28 5.06 -8.96
CA MET A 38 9.41 5.98 -8.25
C MET A 38 9.30 7.30 -9.00
N LEU A 39 8.07 7.77 -9.21
CA LEU A 39 7.79 9.08 -9.77
C LEU A 39 7.70 10.10 -8.63
N VAL A 40 8.81 10.80 -8.39
CA VAL A 40 8.90 11.87 -7.39
C VAL A 40 8.74 13.20 -8.09
N ASP A 41 7.70 13.95 -7.70
CA ASP A 41 7.26 15.16 -8.39
C ASP A 41 6.93 14.92 -9.88
N ASN A 42 7.91 15.08 -10.76
CA ASN A 42 7.79 14.80 -12.19
C ASN A 42 9.00 14.02 -12.76
N ASP A 43 9.86 13.52 -11.87
CA ASP A 43 11.09 12.82 -12.23
C ASP A 43 11.00 11.36 -11.81
N TRP A 44 11.40 10.49 -12.73
CA TRP A 44 11.55 9.07 -12.45
C TRP A 44 12.88 8.81 -11.74
N ARG A 45 12.79 8.14 -10.59
CA ARG A 45 13.94 7.69 -9.80
C ARG A 45 14.00 6.17 -9.84
N HIS A 46 15.16 5.65 -10.27
CA HIS A 46 15.45 4.23 -10.31
C HIS A 46 16.48 3.89 -9.22
N LEU A 47 16.13 2.98 -8.32
CA LEU A 47 16.93 2.66 -7.14
C LEU A 47 16.98 1.15 -6.92
N VAL A 48 18.18 0.58 -6.77
CA VAL A 48 18.34 -0.83 -6.38
C VAL A 48 18.65 -0.91 -4.89
N LEU A 49 17.70 -1.42 -4.11
CA LEU A 49 17.73 -1.38 -2.65
C LEU A 49 17.29 -2.73 -2.08
N SER A 50 17.51 -2.96 -0.78
CA SER A 50 16.81 -4.05 -0.10
C SER A 50 15.32 -3.76 0.03
N HIS A 51 14.49 -4.80 0.08
CA HIS A 51 13.04 -4.68 0.20
C HIS A 51 12.62 -3.76 1.35
N LYS A 52 13.19 -3.96 2.54
CA LYS A 52 12.94 -3.12 3.73
C LYS A 52 13.29 -1.65 3.51
N THR A 53 14.34 -1.36 2.76
CA THR A 53 14.77 0.02 2.47
C THR A 53 13.84 0.67 1.45
N ALA A 54 13.48 -0.06 0.40
CA ALA A 54 12.50 0.39 -0.59
C ALA A 54 11.15 0.72 0.04
N GLN A 55 10.62 -0.16 0.90
CA GLN A 55 9.38 0.08 1.65
C GLN A 55 9.44 1.34 2.50
N LYS A 56 10.53 1.56 3.24
CA LYS A 56 10.72 2.79 4.03
C LYS A 56 10.75 4.04 3.15
N LEU A 57 11.38 3.95 1.97
CA LEU A 57 11.50 5.08 1.05
C LEU A 57 10.13 5.44 0.46
N ILE A 58 9.36 4.45 0.01
CA ILE A 58 7.97 4.60 -0.46
C ILE A 58 7.13 5.32 0.61
N GLN A 59 7.16 4.85 1.86
CA GLN A 59 6.34 5.43 2.94
C GLN A 59 6.72 6.87 3.31
N ARG A 60 7.99 7.26 3.13
CA ARG A 60 8.51 8.57 3.57
C ARG A 60 8.55 9.61 2.46
N THR A 61 8.53 9.17 1.21
CA THR A 61 8.67 10.06 0.04
C THR A 61 7.29 10.41 -0.48
N GLN A 62 7.04 11.69 -0.70
CA GLN A 62 5.84 12.09 -1.43
C GLN A 62 6.06 11.79 -2.92
N HIS A 63 5.44 10.73 -3.41
CA HIS A 63 5.54 10.27 -4.79
C HIS A 63 4.15 10.17 -5.43
N ARG A 64 4.09 10.29 -6.76
CA ARG A 64 2.84 10.11 -7.54
C ARG A 64 2.56 8.65 -7.89
N GLY A 65 3.59 7.80 -7.86
CA GLY A 65 3.48 6.37 -8.13
C GLY A 65 4.83 5.68 -7.94
N TYR A 66 4.79 4.35 -7.81
CA TYR A 66 5.98 3.53 -7.72
C TYR A 66 5.73 2.12 -8.27
N THR A 67 6.81 1.47 -8.69
CA THR A 67 6.89 0.05 -9.02
C THR A 67 8.05 -0.56 -8.23
N LEU A 68 7.86 -1.78 -7.75
CA LEU A 68 8.86 -2.50 -6.96
C LEU A 68 8.97 -3.92 -7.51
N GLU A 69 10.11 -4.24 -8.09
CA GLU A 69 10.36 -5.51 -8.77
C GLU A 69 11.56 -6.24 -8.16
N PRO A 70 11.56 -7.58 -8.11
CA PRO A 70 12.75 -8.34 -7.73
C PRO A 70 13.91 -8.03 -8.68
N TYR A 71 15.10 -7.76 -8.13
CA TYR A 71 16.29 -7.56 -8.94
C TYR A 71 16.98 -8.91 -9.18
N ASP A 72 16.89 -9.41 -10.42
CA ASP A 72 17.61 -10.61 -10.84
C ASP A 72 18.96 -10.21 -11.45
N ASN A 73 20.06 -10.50 -10.75
CA ASN A 73 21.42 -10.12 -11.17
C ASN A 73 22.06 -11.16 -12.10
N ARG A 74 21.24 -11.82 -12.92
CA ARG A 74 21.63 -12.92 -13.82
C ARG A 74 22.38 -12.48 -15.06
#